data_AF-A0A5C8I4D2-F1
#
_entry.id   AF-A0A5C8I4D2-F1
#
_cell.length_a   1.000
_cell.length_b   1.000
_cell.length_c   1.000
_cell.angle_alpha   90.00
_cell.angle_beta   90.00
_cell.angle_gamma   90.00
#
_symmetry.space_group_name_H-M   'P 1'
#
loop_
_entity.id
_entity.type
_entity.pdbx_description
1 polymer ?
#
loop_
_entity_poly.entity_id
_entity_poly.type
_entity_poly.pdbx_seq_one_letter_code
_entity_poly.pdbx_strand_id
1 'polypeptide(L)'
;MKAVLDGVVIAEADREDLISIEGNWYFPPSSIREGALTKTPTPYTCPWKGAAQYWSIALEGAELTDGAWSYPDLLPGAVEKAGGDFAGFVAFDRKVSVQD
;
A
#
# COMPACT_ATOMS: atom_id res chain seq x y z
N MET A 1 11.14 2.86 -7.94
CA MET A 1 10.85 2.94 -6.49
C MET A 1 10.64 1.56 -5.92
N LYS A 2 11.17 1.31 -4.72
CA LYS A 2 11.06 0.03 -4.01
C LYS A 2 10.55 0.24 -2.60
N ALA A 3 9.63 -0.62 -2.17
CA ALA A 3 9.23 -0.78 -0.77
C ALA A 3 10.00 -1.96 -0.17
N VAL A 4 10.80 -1.72 0.87
CA VAL A 4 11.78 -2.67 1.42
C VAL A 4 11.56 -2.85 2.92
N LEU A 5 11.38 -4.09 3.37
CA LEU A 5 11.32 -4.48 4.78
C LEU A 5 12.47 -5.46 5.07
N ASP A 6 13.32 -5.16 6.06
CA ASP A 6 14.45 -6.01 6.45
C ASP A 6 15.37 -6.45 5.28
N GLY A 7 15.53 -5.58 4.27
CA GLY A 7 16.31 -5.85 3.07
C GLY A 7 15.56 -6.63 1.97
N VAL A 8 14.34 -7.09 2.25
CA VAL A 8 13.46 -7.77 1.29
C VAL A 8 12.59 -6.74 0.57
N VAL A 9 12.68 -6.71 -0.77
CA VAL A 9 11.78 -5.92 -1.60
C VAL A 9 10.39 -6.56 -1.52
N ILE A 10 9.37 -5.78 -1.18
CA ILE A 10 7.95 -6.18 -1.09
C ILE A 10 7.18 -5.71 -2.32
N ALA A 11 7.52 -4.52 -2.82
CA ALA A 11 6.94 -3.96 -4.04
C ALA A 11 8.00 -3.16 -4.82
N GLU A 12 7.89 -3.17 -6.15
CA GLU A 12 8.76 -2.41 -7.05
C GLU A 12 7.98 -1.94 -8.27
N ALA A 13 8.00 -0.62 -8.51
CA ALA A 13 7.37 0.01 -9.66
C ALA A 13 8.10 1.30 -10.05
N ASP A 14 7.90 1.73 -11.30
CA ASP A 14 8.38 3.02 -11.78
C ASP A 14 7.58 4.15 -11.16
N ARG A 15 8.25 5.25 -10.81
CA ARG A 15 7.64 6.37 -10.06
C ARG A 15 6.36 6.93 -10.71
N GLU A 16 6.26 6.83 -12.02
CA GLU A 16 5.10 7.26 -12.81
C GLU A 16 3.86 6.37 -12.64
N ASP A 17 4.03 5.13 -12.20
CA ASP A 17 2.93 4.20 -11.90
C ASP A 17 2.39 4.36 -10.47
N LEU A 18 3.08 5.13 -9.62
CA LEU A 18 2.69 5.35 -8.24
C LEU A 18 1.88 6.63 -8.09
N ILE A 19 1.06 6.68 -7.05
CA ILE A 19 0.35 7.89 -6.63
C ILE A 19 0.83 8.33 -5.24
N SER A 20 1.14 9.62 -5.11
CA SER A 20 1.56 10.22 -3.83
C SER A 20 0.38 10.87 -3.15
N ILE A 21 0.00 10.37 -1.98
CA ILE A 21 -1.15 10.87 -1.22
C ILE A 21 -0.71 11.09 0.22
N GLU A 22 -0.78 12.34 0.68
CA GLU A 22 -0.52 12.72 2.08
C GLU A 22 0.83 12.16 2.62
N GLY A 23 1.87 12.22 1.79
CA GLY A 23 3.23 11.76 2.14
C GLY A 23 3.47 10.26 2.01
N ASN A 24 2.47 9.48 1.58
CA ASN A 24 2.60 8.06 1.31
C ASN A 24 2.63 7.80 -0.20
N TRP A 25 3.44 6.82 -0.60
CA TRP A 25 3.45 6.29 -1.95
C TRP A 25 2.57 5.05 -2.01
N TYR A 26 1.64 5.04 -2.96
CA TYR A 26 0.72 3.95 -3.21
C TYR A 26 1.18 3.22 -4.46
N PHE A 27 1.48 1.94 -4.29
CA PHE A 27 1.97 1.02 -5.31
C PHE A 27 0.80 0.28 -5.96
N PRO A 28 0.78 0.11 -7.30
CA PRO A 28 -0.26 -0.67 -7.96
C PRO A 28 -0.21 -2.13 -7.49
N PRO A 29 -1.34 -2.84 -7.38
CA PRO A 29 -1.38 -4.23 -6.92
C PRO A 29 -0.46 -5.17 -7.70
N SER A 30 -0.27 -4.91 -9.01
CA SER A 30 0.61 -5.68 -9.89
C SER A 30 2.10 -5.56 -9.56
N SER A 31 2.50 -4.51 -8.83
CA SER A 31 3.89 -4.30 -8.40
C SER A 31 4.24 -5.00 -7.08
N ILE A 32 3.23 -5.54 -6.39
CA ILE A 32 3.42 -6.27 -5.14
C ILE A 32 3.95 -7.67 -5.46
N ARG A 33 5.01 -8.09 -4.77
CA ARG A 33 5.52 -9.45 -4.93
C ARG A 33 4.46 -10.47 -4.49
N GLU A 34 4.32 -11.50 -5.31
CA GLU A 34 3.37 -12.57 -5.06
C GLU A 34 3.61 -13.23 -3.70
N GLY A 35 2.54 -13.45 -2.95
CA GLY A 35 2.58 -14.06 -1.62
C GLY A 35 3.06 -13.15 -0.49
N ALA A 36 3.49 -11.91 -0.78
CA ALA A 36 4.04 -11.03 0.26
C ALA A 36 3.00 -10.52 1.27
N LEU A 37 1.73 -10.42 0.86
CA LEU A 37 0.67 -9.80 1.64
C LEU A 37 -0.42 -10.81 2.01
N THR A 38 -0.83 -10.80 3.28
CA THR A 38 -1.99 -11.54 3.79
C THR A 38 -2.95 -10.59 4.48
N LYS A 39 -4.25 -10.65 4.15
CA LYS A 39 -5.27 -9.78 4.75
C LYS A 39 -5.34 -9.96 6.28
N THR A 40 -5.51 -8.85 6.98
CA THR A 40 -5.84 -8.85 8.41
C THR A 40 -7.26 -8.34 8.63
N PRO A 41 -7.89 -8.65 9.78
CA PRO A 41 -9.22 -8.17 10.11
C PRO A 41 -9.21 -6.74 10.72
N THR A 42 -8.07 -6.04 10.72
CA THR A 42 -7.92 -4.73 11.37
C THR A 42 -8.86 -3.71 10.74
N PRO A 43 -9.82 -3.14 11.51
CA PRO A 43 -10.82 -2.24 10.97
C PRO A 43 -10.32 -0.80 10.97
N TYR A 44 -10.50 -0.11 9.84
CA TYR A 44 -10.34 1.35 9.76
C TYR A 44 -11.13 1.91 8.58
N THR A 45 -11.69 3.09 8.78
CA THR A 45 -12.39 3.83 7.72
C THR A 45 -11.86 5.26 7.69
N CYS A 46 -11.30 5.65 6.56
CA CYS A 46 -10.93 7.02 6.29
C CYS A 46 -12.17 7.80 5.80
N PRO A 47 -12.47 9.00 6.34
CA PRO A 47 -13.69 9.74 6.00
C PRO A 47 -13.77 10.16 4.53
N TRP A 48 -12.65 10.16 3.80
CA TRP A 48 -12.64 10.56 2.38
C TRP A 48 -12.13 9.47 1.44
N LYS A 49 -11.35 8.49 1.91
CA LYS A 49 -10.87 7.38 1.06
C LYS A 49 -11.79 6.16 1.08
N GLY A 50 -12.48 5.90 2.20
CA GLY A 50 -13.29 4.69 2.38
C GLY A 50 -12.71 3.71 3.40
N ALA A 51 -13.21 2.48 3.38
CA ALA A 51 -12.74 1.41 4.26
C ALA A 51 -11.34 0.94 3.84
N ALA A 52 -10.43 0.81 4.79
CA ALA A 52 -9.10 0.27 4.53
C ALA A 52 -9.11 -1.25 4.71
N GLN A 53 -8.38 -1.93 3.84
CA GLN A 53 -7.92 -3.29 4.05
C GLN A 53 -6.47 -3.23 4.51
N TYR A 54 -6.19 -3.72 5.72
CA TYR A 54 -4.83 -3.91 6.21
C TYR A 54 -4.26 -5.27 5.79
N TRP A 55 -2.93 -5.33 5.69
CA TRP A 55 -2.20 -6.50 5.26
C TRP A 55 -1.00 -6.73 6.18
N SER A 56 -0.82 -7.97 6.63
CA SER A 56 0.44 -8.44 7.16
C SER A 56 1.40 -8.70 6.01
N ILE A 57 2.65 -8.25 6.16
CA ILE A 57 3.76 -8.59 5.27
C ILE A 57 4.41 -9.86 5.81
N ALA A 58 4.61 -10.85 4.96
CA ALA A 58 5.36 -12.06 5.26
C ALA A 58 6.05 -12.56 3.99
N LEU A 59 7.35 -12.28 3.84
CA LEU A 59 8.13 -12.70 2.67
C LEU A 59 9.60 -12.87 3.03
N GLU A 60 10.18 -14.02 2.69
CA GLU A 60 11.63 -14.28 2.84
C GLU A 60 12.18 -14.00 4.26
N GLY A 61 11.35 -14.22 5.29
CA GLY A 61 11.69 -13.99 6.69
C GLY A 61 11.43 -12.57 7.19
N ALA A 62 11.07 -11.63 6.32
CA ALA A 62 10.57 -10.32 6.71
C ALA A 62 9.10 -10.42 7.11
N GLU A 63 8.77 -10.03 8.33
CA GLU A 63 7.42 -10.14 8.90
C GLU A 63 6.99 -8.83 9.55
N LEU A 64 5.80 -8.35 9.19
CA LEU A 64 5.20 -7.17 9.82
C LEU A 64 3.68 -7.24 9.76
N THR A 65 3.05 -7.46 10.92
CA THR A 65 1.60 -7.37 11.08
C THR A 65 1.13 -5.95 10.79
N ASP A 66 0.06 -5.83 9.98
CA ASP A 66 -0.50 -4.55 9.54
C ASP A 66 0.55 -3.62 8.89
N GLY A 67 1.55 -4.20 8.24
CA GLY A 67 2.66 -3.49 7.60
C GLY A 67 2.29 -2.78 6.30
N ALA A 68 1.10 -3.02 5.76
CA ALA A 68 0.59 -2.33 4.59
C ALA A 68 -0.93 -2.12 4.66
N TRP A 69 -1.45 -1.19 3.88
CA TRP A 69 -2.89 -0.96 3.72
C TRP A 69 -3.26 -0.55 2.30
N SER A 70 -4.52 -0.78 1.94
CA SER A 70 -5.11 -0.37 0.66
C SER A 70 -6.56 0.07 0.85
N TYR A 71 -7.09 0.87 -0.09
CA TYR A 71 -8.51 1.23 -0.13
C TYR A 71 -9.17 0.61 -1.37
N PRO A 72 -9.79 -0.58 -1.27
CA PRO A 72 -10.36 -1.26 -2.44
C PRO A 72 -11.62 -0.58 -2.97
N ASP A 73 -12.43 0.02 -2.08
CA ASP A 73 -13.70 0.65 -2.42
C ASP A 73 -13.63 2.15 -2.06
N LEU A 74 -13.27 2.97 -3.05
CA LEU A 74 -13.10 4.40 -2.86
C LEU A 74 -14.43 5.13 -2.70
N LEU A 75 -14.47 6.14 -1.81
CA LEU A 75 -15.62 7.03 -1.69
C LEU A 75 -15.70 8.02 -2.88
N PRO A 76 -16.91 8.55 -3.18
CA PRO A 76 -17.07 9.60 -4.18
C PRO A 76 -16.14 10.80 -3.92
N GLY A 77 -15.47 11.27 -4.97
CA GLY A 77 -14.51 12.39 -4.89
C GLY A 77 -13.10 12.00 -4.42
N ALA A 78 -12.86 10.76 -3.98
CA ALA A 78 -11.52 10.33 -3.55
C ALA A 78 -10.50 10.38 -4.69
N VAL A 79 -10.89 9.91 -5.87
CA VAL A 79 -10.04 9.91 -7.09
C VAL A 79 -9.63 11.34 -7.47
N GLU A 80 -10.59 12.27 -7.50
CA GLU A 80 -10.32 13.68 -7.80
C GLU A 80 -9.38 14.31 -6.76
N LYS A 81 -9.64 14.04 -5.48
CA LYS A 81 -8.82 14.56 -4.38
C LYS A 81 -7.40 14.00 -4.36
N ALA A 82 -7.22 12.74 -4.77
CA ALA A 82 -5.92 12.10 -4.85
C ALA A 82 -5.15 12.43 -6.14
N GLY A 83 -5.84 12.92 -7.18
CA GLY A 83 -5.24 13.21 -8.49
C GLY A 83 -5.09 11.97 -9.39
N GLY A 84 -5.78 10.87 -9.08
CA GLY A 84 -5.70 9.62 -9.83
C GLY A 84 -6.49 8.50 -9.16
N ASP A 85 -6.82 7.46 -9.91
CA ASP A 85 -7.46 6.26 -9.35
C ASP A 85 -6.40 5.44 -8.62
N PHE A 86 -6.68 5.13 -7.36
CA PHE A 86 -5.79 4.40 -6.46
C PHE A 86 -6.53 3.25 -5.77
N ALA A 87 -7.69 2.84 -6.30
CA ALA A 87 -8.46 1.73 -5.75
C ALA A 87 -7.60 0.47 -5.70
N GLY A 88 -7.46 -0.09 -4.49
CA GLY A 88 -6.65 -1.27 -4.23
C GLY A 88 -5.13 -1.05 -4.22
N PHE A 89 -4.63 0.14 -4.55
CA PHE A 89 -3.20 0.42 -4.44
C PHE A 89 -2.75 0.32 -2.98
N VAL A 90 -1.50 -0.09 -2.79
CA VAL A 90 -0.96 -0.46 -1.48
C VAL A 90 0.08 0.57 -1.02
N ALA A 91 -0.13 1.11 0.17
CA ALA A 91 0.86 1.90 0.89
C ALA A 91 1.39 1.11 2.10
N PHE A 92 2.52 1.53 2.64
CA PHE A 92 3.28 0.76 3.62
C PHE A 92 3.51 1.53 4.93
N ASP A 93 3.58 0.80 6.05
CA ASP A 93 3.94 1.35 7.36
C ASP A 93 5.34 1.98 7.34
N ARG A 94 5.59 2.92 8.24
CA ARG A 94 6.87 3.62 8.37
C ARG A 94 8.09 2.71 8.59
N LYS A 95 7.87 1.46 9.04
CA LYS A 95 8.94 0.45 9.17
C LYS A 95 9.40 -0.11 7.82
N VAL A 96 8.61 0.05 6.76
CA VAL A 96 8.98 -0.29 5.39
C VAL A 96 9.63 0.93 4.76
N SER A 97 10.89 0.79 4.32
CA SER A 97 11.60 1.84 3.61
C SER A 97 11.06 1.97 2.21
N VAL A 98 10.59 3.16 1.82
CA VAL A 98 10.22 3.48 0.44
C VAL A 98 11.28 4.40 -0.14
N GLN A 99 12.00 3.91 -1.15
CA GLN A 99 13.14 4.58 -1.76
C GLN A 99 13.08 4.51 -3.30
N ASP A 100 13.74 5.45 -3.98
CA ASP A 100 13.83 5.46 -5.45
C ASP A 100 14.61 4.25 -5.97
#